data_AF-A0A6C2U1Q2-F1
#
_entry.id   AF-A0A6C2U1Q2-F1
#
_cell.length_a   1.000
_cell.length_b   1.000
_cell.length_c   1.000
_cell.angle_alpha   90.00
_cell.angle_beta   90.00
_cell.angle_gamma   90.00
#
_symmetry.space_group_name_H-M   'P 1'
#
loop_
_entity.id
_entity.type
_entity.pdbx_description
1 polymer ?
#
loop_
_entity_poly.entity_id
_entity_poly.type
_entity_poly.pdbx_seq_one_letter_code
_entity_poly.pdbx_strand_id
1 'polypeptide(L)'
;MSTGFQGKFHRQNQLSRFAKDLVRRSRSHCELCDKHGVKLEIFEVPPIAEEPSVDGCLFICEGCRKQIENPKKMIPSAWRCLNNSLYSEVPAAQAMSFRMLKRLAAKKEHWASELLEHAYLDPEVEDWANAAD
;
A
#
# COMPACT_ATOMS: atom_id res chain seq x y z
N MET A 1 11.08 -22.41 23.74
CA MET A 1 11.17 -21.04 23.17
C MET A 1 10.96 -21.09 21.66
N SER A 2 9.72 -21.28 21.19
CA SER A 2 9.42 -21.50 19.74
C SER A 2 8.10 -20.88 19.26
N THR A 3 7.38 -20.14 20.11
CA THR A 3 6.07 -19.55 19.78
C THR A 3 6.13 -18.52 18.65
N GLY A 4 7.25 -17.79 18.52
CA GLY A 4 7.42 -16.77 17.47
C GLY A 4 7.56 -17.34 16.03
N PHE A 5 8.06 -18.57 15.86
CA PHE A 5 8.22 -19.18 14.54
C PHE A 5 6.87 -19.70 14.00
N GLN A 6 6.04 -20.28 14.88
CA GLN A 6 4.71 -20.78 14.52
C GLN A 6 3.78 -19.64 14.07
N GLY A 7 3.82 -18.48 14.74
CA GLY A 7 3.00 -17.31 14.39
C GLY A 7 3.32 -16.74 13.00
N LYS A 8 4.61 -16.61 12.65
CA LYS A 8 5.03 -16.11 11.33
C LYS A 8 4.62 -17.05 10.19
N PHE A 9 4.83 -18.35 10.37
CA PHE A 9 4.43 -19.35 9.37
C PHE A 9 2.91 -19.38 9.17
N HIS A 10 2.14 -19.28 10.26
CA HIS A 10 0.68 -19.22 10.20
C HIS A 10 0.19 -18.00 9.41
N ARG A 11 0.70 -16.81 9.72
CA ARG A 11 0.34 -15.58 9.00
C ARG A 11 0.70 -15.65 7.52
N GLN A 12 1.90 -16.14 7.21
CA GLN A 12 2.33 -16.31 5.81
C GLN A 12 1.41 -17.27 5.04
N ASN A 13 0.96 -18.35 5.67
CA ASN A 13 0.02 -19.29 5.07
C ASN A 13 -1.35 -18.62 4.83
N GLN A 14 -1.85 -17.81 5.76
CA GLN A 14 -3.09 -17.05 5.57
C GLN A 14 -2.97 -16.09 4.38
N LEU A 15 -1.91 -15.28 4.32
CA LEU A 15 -1.69 -14.34 3.21
C LEU A 15 -1.57 -15.05 1.87
N SER A 16 -0.93 -16.22 1.82
CA SER A 16 -0.78 -16.98 0.58
C SER A 16 -2.12 -17.36 -0.07
N ARG A 17 -3.19 -17.47 0.73
CA ARG A 17 -4.55 -17.77 0.23
C ARG A 17 -5.15 -16.61 -0.54
N PHE A 18 -4.74 -15.38 -0.26
CA PHE A 18 -5.23 -14.16 -0.93
C PHE A 18 -4.62 -13.94 -2.31
N ALA A 19 -3.57 -14.68 -2.66
CA ALA A 19 -2.84 -14.48 -3.92
C ALA A 19 -3.77 -14.51 -5.15
N LYS A 20 -4.75 -15.42 -5.19
CA LYS A 20 -5.68 -15.52 -6.32
C LYS A 20 -6.60 -14.31 -6.42
N ASP A 21 -7.17 -13.86 -5.30
CA ASP A 21 -8.08 -12.71 -5.25
C ASP A 21 -7.34 -11.42 -5.59
N LEU A 22 -6.14 -11.26 -5.04
CA LEU A 22 -5.26 -10.12 -5.32
C LEU A 22 -4.84 -10.07 -6.79
N VAL A 23 -4.46 -11.20 -7.40
CA VAL A 23 -4.14 -11.27 -8.84
C VAL A 23 -5.34 -10.88 -9.70
N ARG A 24 -6.55 -11.30 -9.32
CA ARG A 24 -7.79 -10.98 -10.05
C ARG A 24 -8.16 -9.50 -9.91
N ARG A 25 -8.14 -8.96 -8.69
CA ARG A 25 -8.44 -7.55 -8.38
C ARG A 25 -7.46 -6.62 -9.09
N SER A 26 -6.17 -6.89 -8.93
CA SER A 26 -5.09 -6.12 -9.52
C SER A 26 -4.90 -6.37 -11.02
N ARG A 27 -5.66 -7.28 -11.66
CA ARG A 27 -5.46 -7.69 -13.07
C ARG A 27 -3.98 -7.94 -13.43
N SER A 28 -3.23 -8.54 -12.51
CA SER A 28 -1.78 -8.81 -12.64
C SER A 28 -0.90 -7.55 -12.86
N HIS A 29 -1.26 -6.41 -12.29
CA HIS A 29 -0.41 -5.20 -12.23
C HIS A 29 -0.21 -4.71 -10.80
N CYS A 30 0.77 -3.83 -10.59
CA CYS A 30 1.00 -3.22 -9.29
C CYS A 30 -0.13 -2.25 -8.93
N GLU A 31 -0.82 -2.48 -7.81
CA GLU A 31 -1.98 -1.66 -7.39
C GLU A 31 -1.64 -0.22 -6.97
N LEU A 32 -0.35 0.13 -6.90
CA LEU A 32 0.10 1.51 -6.59
C LEU A 32 0.68 2.25 -7.79
N CYS A 33 1.38 1.55 -8.68
CA CYS A 33 2.10 2.20 -9.79
C CYS A 33 1.71 1.70 -11.17
N ASP A 34 0.72 0.82 -11.25
CA ASP A 34 0.16 0.25 -12.49
C ASP A 34 1.20 -0.48 -13.36
N LYS A 35 2.31 -0.92 -12.76
CA LYS A 35 3.37 -1.60 -13.49
C LYS A 35 2.98 -3.04 -13.82
N HIS A 36 3.03 -3.37 -15.10
CA HIS A 36 2.78 -4.71 -15.65
C HIS A 36 4.07 -5.51 -15.85
N GLY A 37 3.94 -6.83 -15.97
CA GLY A 37 5.05 -7.71 -16.39
C GLY A 37 6.20 -7.82 -15.37
N VAL A 38 5.93 -7.47 -14.12
CA VAL A 38 6.92 -7.52 -13.02
C VAL A 38 6.44 -8.46 -11.93
N LYS A 39 7.38 -8.93 -11.10
CA LYS A 39 7.05 -9.69 -9.89
C LYS A 39 6.25 -8.80 -8.93
N LEU A 40 5.12 -9.33 -8.47
CA LEU A 40 4.23 -8.70 -7.50
C LEU A 40 4.21 -9.53 -6.22
N GLU A 41 4.05 -8.84 -5.10
CA GLU A 41 4.08 -9.43 -3.76
C GLU A 41 2.92 -8.87 -2.93
N ILE A 42 2.42 -9.71 -2.01
CA ILE A 42 1.39 -9.31 -1.05
C ILE A 42 2.04 -8.39 -0.02
N PHE A 43 1.50 -7.19 0.11
CA PHE A 43 1.89 -6.19 1.09
C PHE A 43 0.69 -5.89 1.99
N GLU A 44 0.84 -6.17 3.28
CA GLU A 44 -0.16 -5.81 4.27
C GLU A 44 -0.04 -4.33 4.59
N VAL A 45 -1.16 -3.60 4.52
CA VAL A 45 -1.21 -2.17 4.78
C VAL A 45 -1.26 -1.94 6.30
N PRO A 46 -0.26 -1.26 6.90
CA PRO A 46 -0.31 -0.95 8.32
C PRO A 46 -1.40 0.10 8.65
N PRO A 47 -2.03 0.07 9.83
CA PRO A 47 -1.81 -0.86 10.93
C PRO A 47 -2.26 -2.29 10.58
N ILE A 48 -1.40 -3.25 10.91
CA ILE A 48 -1.62 -4.66 10.56
C ILE A 48 -2.67 -5.23 11.51
N ALA A 49 -3.83 -5.62 10.97
CA ALA A 49 -4.90 -6.26 11.72
C ALA A 49 -4.44 -7.63 12.28
N GLU A 50 -5.00 -8.01 13.44
CA GLU A 50 -4.74 -9.30 14.07
C GLU A 50 -5.06 -10.45 13.10
N GLU A 51 -6.27 -10.43 12.53
CA GLU A 51 -6.68 -11.29 11.44
C GLU A 51 -6.42 -10.61 10.09
N PRO A 52 -5.63 -11.22 9.19
CA PRO A 52 -5.38 -10.65 7.87
C PRO A 52 -6.62 -10.79 6.98
N SER A 53 -6.86 -9.80 6.14
CA SER A 53 -7.94 -9.80 5.14
C SER A 53 -7.41 -9.40 3.76
N VAL A 54 -8.13 -9.78 2.69
CA VAL A 54 -7.77 -9.39 1.32
C VAL A 54 -7.82 -7.87 1.15
N ASP A 55 -8.79 -7.22 1.79
CA ASP A 55 -9.00 -5.76 1.72
C ASP A 55 -7.96 -4.98 2.51
N GLY A 56 -7.31 -5.60 3.51
CA GLY A 56 -6.16 -5.06 4.22
C GLY A 56 -4.82 -5.24 3.49
N CYS A 57 -4.83 -5.86 2.31
CA CYS A 57 -3.63 -6.20 1.54
C CYS A 57 -3.60 -5.49 0.18
N LEU A 58 -2.38 -5.31 -0.35
CA LEU A 58 -2.10 -4.88 -1.72
C LEU A 58 -1.22 -5.88 -2.44
N PHE A 59 -1.31 -5.88 -3.77
CA PHE A 59 -0.40 -6.58 -4.66
C PHE A 59 0.49 -5.58 -5.37
N ILE A 60 1.75 -5.48 -4.92
CA ILE A 60 2.66 -4.41 -5.33
C ILE A 60 3.97 -4.95 -5.88
N CYS A 61 4.61 -4.15 -6.74
CA CYS A 61 5.95 -4.48 -7.22
C CYS A 61 7.01 -4.20 -6.15
N GLU A 62 8.15 -4.87 -6.27
CA GLU A 62 9.29 -4.72 -5.37
C GLU A 62 9.78 -3.26 -5.26
N GLY A 63 9.68 -2.48 -6.34
CA GLY A 63 10.05 -1.07 -6.36
C GLY A 63 9.19 -0.21 -5.43
N CYS A 64 7.87 -0.40 -5.44
CA CYS A 64 6.95 0.30 -4.53
C CYS A 64 7.21 -0.14 -3.09
N ARG A 65 7.33 -1.46 -2.86
CA ARG A 65 7.60 -2.03 -1.53
C ARG A 65 8.86 -1.42 -0.89
N LYS A 66 9.98 -1.42 -1.62
CA LYS A 66 11.25 -0.87 -1.14
C LYS A 66 11.16 0.59 -0.76
N GLN A 67 10.42 1.40 -1.53
CA GLN A 67 10.27 2.82 -1.27
C GLN A 67 9.34 3.12 -0.09
N ILE A 68 8.32 2.28 0.14
CA ILE A 68 7.45 2.33 1.33
C ILE A 68 8.25 2.00 2.58
N GLU A 69 9.01 0.89 2.54
CA GLU A 69 9.80 0.40 3.67
C GLU A 69 11.04 1.26 3.96
N ASN A 70 11.55 2.00 2.97
CA ASN A 70 12.72 2.88 3.12
C ASN A 70 12.42 4.33 2.72
N PRO A 71 11.65 5.09 3.51
CA PRO A 71 11.28 6.46 3.18
C PRO A 71 12.47 7.39 2.91
N LYS A 72 13.62 7.14 3.55
CA LYS A 72 14.87 7.90 3.33
C LYS A 72 15.41 7.80 1.90
N LYS A 73 15.17 6.68 1.20
CA LYS A 73 15.62 6.41 -0.17
C LYS A 73 14.52 6.58 -1.22
N MET A 74 13.38 7.14 -0.81
CA MET A 74 12.25 7.38 -1.70
C MET A 74 12.63 8.35 -2.81
N ILE A 75 12.21 8.03 -4.04
CA ILE A 75 12.43 8.83 -5.24
C ILE A 75 11.09 9.51 -5.60
N PRO A 76 10.92 10.82 -5.37
CA PRO A 76 9.64 11.50 -5.56
C PRO A 76 9.01 11.32 -6.94
N SER A 77 9.82 11.36 -8.00
CA SER A 77 9.33 11.20 -9.38
C SER A 77 8.71 9.82 -9.66
N ALA A 78 9.08 8.78 -8.90
CA ALA A 78 8.52 7.44 -9.03
C ALA A 78 7.07 7.34 -8.50
N TRP A 79 6.62 8.34 -7.73
CA TRP A 79 5.31 8.37 -7.09
C TRP A 79 4.29 9.24 -7.81
N ARG A 80 4.59 9.74 -9.01
CA ARG A 80 3.60 10.46 -9.83
C ARG A 80 2.39 9.61 -10.21
N CYS A 81 2.52 8.28 -10.14
CA CYS A 81 1.41 7.34 -10.29
C CYS A 81 0.34 7.47 -9.20
N LEU A 82 0.66 8.10 -8.05
CA LEU A 82 -0.29 8.30 -6.94
C LEU A 82 -1.50 9.15 -7.33
N ASN A 83 -1.38 9.99 -8.36
CA ASN A 83 -2.52 10.72 -8.94
C ASN A 83 -3.68 9.79 -9.32
N ASN A 84 -3.39 8.56 -9.73
CA ASN A 84 -4.41 7.59 -10.10
C ASN A 84 -4.79 6.70 -8.91
N SER A 85 -3.79 6.19 -8.18
CA SER A 85 -4.05 5.22 -7.10
C SER A 85 -4.74 5.83 -5.87
N LEU A 86 -4.68 7.16 -5.69
CA LEU A 86 -5.46 7.88 -4.68
C LEU A 86 -6.97 7.73 -4.87
N TYR A 87 -7.43 7.62 -6.13
CA TYR A 87 -8.84 7.47 -6.48
C TYR A 87 -9.22 6.02 -6.80
N SER A 88 -8.40 5.07 -6.36
CA SER A 88 -8.68 3.65 -6.51
C SER A 88 -9.93 3.26 -5.71
N GLU A 89 -10.74 2.33 -6.22
CA GLU A 89 -11.84 1.72 -5.47
C GLU A 89 -11.34 0.73 -4.39
N VAL A 90 -10.03 0.45 -4.34
CA VAL A 90 -9.43 -0.43 -3.34
C VAL A 90 -9.02 0.41 -2.12
N PRO A 91 -9.66 0.24 -0.94
CA PRO A 91 -9.38 1.06 0.24
C PRO A 91 -7.91 1.03 0.66
N ALA A 92 -7.27 -0.14 0.59
CA ALA A 92 -5.84 -0.30 0.88
C ALA A 92 -4.95 0.56 -0.03
N ALA A 93 -5.33 0.72 -1.30
CA ALA A 93 -4.57 1.51 -2.27
C ALA A 93 -4.76 2.99 -1.98
N GLN A 94 -5.97 3.43 -1.64
CA GLN A 94 -6.26 4.80 -1.23
C GLN A 94 -5.48 5.16 0.04
N ALA A 95 -5.58 4.35 1.10
CA ALA A 95 -4.89 4.57 2.36
C ALA A 95 -3.37 4.67 2.19
N MET A 96 -2.77 3.74 1.43
CA MET A 96 -1.33 3.79 1.15
C MET A 96 -0.94 4.97 0.26
N SER A 97 -1.76 5.32 -0.73
CA SER A 97 -1.50 6.48 -1.60
C SER A 97 -1.50 7.77 -0.79
N PHE A 98 -2.51 7.96 0.05
CA PHE A 98 -2.62 9.12 0.94
C PHE A 98 -1.41 9.24 1.88
N ARG A 99 -0.99 8.15 2.52
CA ARG A 99 0.22 8.14 3.36
C ARG A 99 1.48 8.51 2.61
N MET A 100 1.66 7.95 1.41
CA MET A 100 2.82 8.25 0.59
C MET A 100 2.82 9.71 0.13
N LEU A 101 1.66 10.26 -0.21
CA LEU A 101 1.52 11.68 -0.52
C LEU A 101 1.86 12.56 0.70
N LYS A 102 1.39 12.24 1.90
CA LYS A 102 1.74 12.99 3.12
C LYS A 102 3.25 13.00 3.37
N ARG A 103 3.91 11.87 3.15
CA ARG A 103 5.38 11.77 3.25
C ARG A 103 6.10 12.61 2.19
N LEU A 104 5.57 12.70 0.98
CA LEU A 104 6.13 13.51 -0.10
C LEU A 104 5.90 15.01 0.15
N ALA A 105 4.70 15.39 0.60
CA ALA A 105 4.39 16.76 1.02
C ALA A 105 5.32 17.22 2.15
N ALA A 106 5.59 16.37 3.16
CA ALA A 106 6.56 16.65 4.21
C ALA A 106 8.00 16.83 3.69
N LYS A 107 8.33 16.27 2.52
CA LYS A 107 9.59 16.48 1.81
C LYS A 107 9.59 17.69 0.88
N LYS A 108 8.56 18.54 0.94
CA LYS A 108 8.40 19.75 0.13
C LYS A 108 8.16 19.49 -1.36
N GLU A 109 7.55 18.34 -1.69
CA GLU A 109 7.07 18.06 -3.04
C GLU A 109 5.71 18.75 -3.26
N HIS A 110 5.72 19.91 -3.91
CA HIS A 110 4.52 20.74 -4.10
C HIS A 110 3.35 20.00 -4.75
N TRP A 111 3.62 19.19 -5.79
CA TRP A 111 2.60 18.41 -6.48
C TRP A 111 1.87 17.41 -5.56
N ALA A 112 2.55 16.91 -4.52
CA ALA A 112 1.95 15.98 -3.56
C ALA A 112 1.04 16.73 -2.58
N SER A 113 1.40 17.94 -2.17
CA SER A 113 0.55 18.81 -1.36
C SER A 113 -0.71 19.23 -2.12
N GLU A 114 -0.57 19.67 -3.37
CA GLU A 114 -1.71 20.03 -4.23
C GLU A 114 -2.68 18.86 -4.41
N LEU A 115 -2.15 17.65 -4.60
CA LEU A 115 -3.00 16.47 -4.72
C LEU A 115 -3.72 16.13 -3.40
N LEU A 116 -3.06 16.30 -2.25
CA LEU A 116 -3.67 16.08 -0.94
C LEU A 116 -4.78 17.06 -0.63
N GLU A 117 -4.64 18.33 -1.03
CA GLU A 117 -5.67 19.35 -0.83
C GLU A 117 -6.99 19.00 -1.53
N HIS A 118 -6.92 18.20 -2.60
CA HIS A 118 -8.07 17.72 -3.35
C HIS A 118 -8.39 16.24 -3.09
N ALA A 119 -7.70 15.59 -2.16
CA ALA A 119 -7.96 14.22 -1.80
C ALA A 119 -9.25 14.14 -0.97
N TYR A 120 -10.23 13.38 -1.46
CA TYR A 120 -11.41 13.01 -0.68
C TYR A 120 -11.35 11.51 -0.44
N LEU A 121 -11.22 11.11 0.82
CA LEU A 121 -11.25 9.72 1.26
C LEU A 121 -12.48 9.51 2.12
N ASP A 122 -13.02 8.29 2.09
CA ASP A 122 -14.01 7.88 3.08
C ASP A 122 -13.39 7.98 4.49
N PRO A 123 -14.15 8.44 5.51
CA PRO A 123 -13.61 8.68 6.86
C PRO A 123 -12.89 7.47 7.45
N GLU A 124 -13.41 6.26 7.22
CA GLU A 124 -12.79 5.01 7.69
C GLU A 124 -11.42 4.76 7.04
N VAL A 125 -11.27 5.11 5.77
CA VAL A 125 -10.02 4.95 5.02
C VAL A 125 -9.00 6.01 5.44
N GLU A 126 -9.46 7.25 5.67
CA GLU A 126 -8.62 8.33 6.17
C GLU A 126 -8.11 8.02 7.59
N ASP A 127 -8.99 7.59 8.50
CA ASP A 127 -8.63 7.17 9.85
C ASP A 127 -7.62 6.02 9.81
N TRP A 128 -7.87 5.01 8.97
CA TRP A 128 -6.94 3.90 8.79
C TRP A 128 -5.58 4.35 8.26
N ALA A 129 -5.56 5.26 7.28
CA ALA A 129 -4.34 5.81 6.72
C ALA A 129 -3.52 6.58 7.77
N ASN A 130 -4.19 7.29 8.68
CA ASN A 130 -3.57 8.07 9.74
C ASN A 130 -3.12 7.24 10.95
N ALA A 131 -3.72 6.05 11.18
CA ALA A 131 -3.46 5.24 12.37
C ALA A 131 -2.09 4.53 12.43
N ALA A 132 -1.30 4.55 11.35
CA ALA A 132 0.02 3.89 11.29
C ALA A 132 1.18 4.81 10.94
N ASP A 133 1.00 6.13 11.04
CA ASP A 133 2.10 7.09 11.00
C ASP A 133 2.54 7.53 12.41
#